data_AF-A0A1V5VZR6-F1
#
_entry.id   AF-A0A1V5VZR6-F1
#
_cell.length_a   1.000
_cell.length_b   1.000
_cell.length_c   1.000
_cell.angle_alpha   90.00
_cell.angle_beta   90.00
_cell.angle_gamma   90.00
#
_symmetry.space_group_name_H-M   'P 1'
#
loop_
_entity.id
_entity.type
_entity.pdbx_description
1 polymer ?
#
loop_
_entity_poly.entity_id
_entity_poly.type
_entity_poly.pdbx_seq_one_letter_code
_entity_poly.pdbx_strand_id
1 'polypeptide(L)' 'MTKKVVDLITYKIEKALRENGFELKKDGEKKVKLLIKLNIEDQFTDNF' A
#
# COMPACT_ATOMS: atom_id res chain seq x y z
N MET A 1 4.58 -26.21 -8.44
CA MET A 1 4.04 -24.86 -8.70
C MET A 1 2.74 -24.68 -7.96
N THR A 2 2.78 -24.09 -6.76
CA THR A 2 1.60 -23.83 -5.94
C THR A 2 0.80 -22.69 -6.58
N LYS A 3 -0.41 -22.97 -7.07
CA LYS A 3 -1.28 -21.94 -7.65
C LYS A 3 -1.56 -20.90 -6.58
N LYS A 4 -1.07 -19.67 -6.78
CA LYS A 4 -1.30 -18.55 -5.87
C LYS A 4 -2.73 -18.07 -6.12
N VAL A 5 -3.66 -18.54 -5.30
CA VAL A 5 -5.05 -18.06 -5.32
C VAL A 5 -5.03 -16.62 -4.82
N VAL A 6 -5.42 -15.69 -5.69
CA VAL A 6 -5.50 -14.26 -5.35
C VAL A 6 -6.97 -13.89 -5.27
N ASP A 7 -7.38 -13.39 -4.12
CA ASP A 7 -8.69 -12.77 -3.96
C ASP A 7 -8.75 -11.46 -4.76
N LEU A 8 -9.64 -11.44 -5.76
CA LEU A 8 -9.85 -10.32 -6.67
C LEU A 8 -10.31 -9.05 -5.94
N ILE A 9 -11.09 -9.18 -4.87
CA ILE A 9 -11.57 -8.02 -4.08
C ILE A 9 -10.39 -7.41 -3.35
N THR A 10 -9.63 -8.23 -2.63
CA THR A 10 -8.40 -7.79 -1.95
C THR A 10 -7.44 -7.12 -2.92
N TYR A 11 -7.24 -7.70 -4.12
CA TYR A 11 -6.38 -7.10 -5.14
C TYR A 11 -6.86 -5.73 -5.59
N LYS A 12 -8.15 -5.56 -5.88
CA LYS A 12 -8.72 -4.27 -6.31
C LYS A 12 -8.54 -3.18 -5.25
N ILE A 13 -8.77 -3.53 -3.99
CA ILE A 13 -8.56 -2.61 -2.85
C ILE A 13 -7.09 -2.21 -2.74
N GLU A 14 -6.17 -3.19 -2.74
CA GLU A 14 -4.72 -2.93 -2.64
C GLU A 14 -4.17 -2.16 -3.85
N LYS A 15 -4.81 -2.29 -5.02
CA LYS A 15 -4.47 -1.50 -6.21
C LYS A 15 -4.94 -0.05 -6.07
N ALA A 16 -6.22 0.17 -5.74
CA ALA A 16 -6.77 1.52 -5.59
C ALA A 16 -6.03 2.35 -4.53
N LEU A 17 -5.67 1.72 -3.41
CA LEU A 17 -4.91 2.39 -2.35
C LEU A 17 -3.52 2.83 -2.85
N ARG A 18 -2.80 1.96 -3.58
CA ARG A 18 -1.51 2.33 -4.19
C ARG A 18 -1.60 3.47 -5.20
N GLU A 19 -2.63 3.45 -6.05
CA GLU A 19 -2.88 4.52 -7.03
C GLU A 19 -3.17 5.87 -6.37
N ASN A 20 -3.68 5.87 -5.14
CA ASN A 20 -3.92 7.07 -4.34
C ASN A 20 -2.75 7.42 -3.39
N GLY A 21 -1.57 6.84 -3.61
CA GLY A 21 -0.37 7.15 -2.83
C GLY A 21 -0.32 6.49 -1.45
N PHE A 22 -1.08 5.43 -1.24
CA PHE A 22 -1.05 4.66 0.00
C PHE A 22 -0.21 3.39 -0.12
N GLU A 23 0.57 3.11 0.93
CA GLU A 23 1.29 1.84 1.07
C GLU A 23 0.63 0.96 2.14
N LEU A 24 0.42 -0.32 1.81
CA LEU A 24 -0.06 -1.33 2.76
C LEU A 24 1.10 -2.19 3.24
N LYS A 25 1.44 -2.06 4.53
CA LYS A 25 2.36 -2.98 5.20
C LYS A 25 1.57 -4.08 5.90
N LYS A 26 1.88 -5.33 5.55
CA LYS A 26 1.33 -6.53 6.18
C LYS A 26 2.27 -6.93 7.31
N ASP A 27 1.77 -7.02 8.53
CA ASP A 27 2.53 -7.64 9.62
C ASP A 27 2.72 -9.15 9.34
N GLY A 28 3.78 -9.76 9.89
CA GLY A 28 4.17 -11.15 9.62
C GLY A 28 3.06 -12.17 9.89
N GLU A 29 2.15 -11.86 10.82
CA GLU A 29 0.98 -12.69 11.13
C GLU A 29 -0.27 -12.35 10.30
N LYS A 30 -0.20 -11.40 9.36
CA LYS A 30 -1.29 -10.94 8.47
C LYS A 30 -2.54 -10.42 9.18
N LYS A 31 -2.49 -10.20 10.50
CA LYS A 31 -3.63 -9.73 11.31
C LYS A 31 -3.86 -8.23 11.20
N VAL A 32 -2.81 -7.46 10.92
CA VAL A 32 -2.87 -5.99 10.88
C VAL A 32 -2.32 -5.49 9.54
N LYS A 33 -3.08 -4.61 8.88
CA LYS A 33 -2.63 -3.88 7.69
C LYS A 33 -2.54 -2.39 8.05
N LEU A 34 -1.32 -1.85 8.08
CA LEU A 34 -1.10 -0.41 8.26
C LEU A 34 -1.29 0.28 6.90
N LEU A 35 -2.10 1.34 6.89
CA LEU A 35 -2.32 2.20 5.72
C LEU A 35 -1.54 3.51 5.92
N ILE A 36 -0.55 3.76 5.08
CA ILE A 36 0.32 4.95 5.19
C ILE A 36 0.11 5.81 3.95
N LYS A 37 -0.30 7.08 4.11
CA LYS A 37 -0.35 8.05 3.01
C LYS A 37 1.06 8.64 2.83
N LEU A 38 1.65 8.45 1.66
CA LEU A 38 2.93 9.04 1.31
C LEU A 38 2.64 10.42 0.70
N ASN A 39 2.76 11.49 1.49
CA ASN A 39 2.82 12.85 0.95
C ASN A 39 4.20 13.04 0.31
N ILE A 40 4.29 12.85 -1.01
CA ILE A 40 5.55 13.04 -1.76
C ILE A 40 5.85 14.55 -1.97
N GLU A 41 4.86 15.42 -1.74
CA GLU A 41 4.98 16.87 -1.96
C GLU A 41 5.81 17.60 -0.89
N ASP A 42 6.01 17.01 0.30
CA ASP A 42 6.72 17.66 1.41
C ASP A 42 8.26 17.47 1.38
N GLN A 43 8.84 16.89 0.32
CA GLN A 43 10.29 16.58 0.26
C GLN A 43 11.13 17.44 -0.70
N PHE A 44 10.54 18.42 -1.40
CA PHE A 44 11.28 19.30 -2.32
C PHE A 44 11.21 20.79 -1.99
N THR A 45 10.69 21.17 -0.81
CA THR A 45 10.68 22.56 -0.34
C THR A 45 11.57 22.72 0.90
N ASP A 46 12.86 22.47 0.76
CA ASP A 46 13.84 23.08 1.65
C ASP A 46 15.06 23.51 0.84
N ASN A 47 15.49 24.75 1.12
CA ASN A 47 16.59 25.53 0.55
C ASN A 47 16.22 26.45 -0.63
N PHE A 48 15.56 27.57 -0.28
CA PHE A 48 15.84 28.88 -0.88
C PHE A 48 17.18 29.43 -0.38
#